data_AF-A0A3F2S1Z9-F1
#
_entry.id   AF-A0A3F2S1Z9-F1
#
_cell.length_a   1.000
_cell.length_b   1.000
_cell.length_c   1.000
_cell.angle_alpha   90.00
_cell.angle_beta   90.00
_cell.angle_gamma   90.00
#
_symmetry.space_group_name_H-M   'P 1'
#
loop_
_entity.id
_entity.type
_entity.pdbx_description
1 polymer ?
#
loop_
_entity_poly.entity_id
_entity_poly.type
_entity_poly.pdbx_seq_one_letter_code
_entity_poly.pdbx_strand_id
1 'polypeptide(L)'
;METVKIVMAARVQLHGEGVSALRTFLSSHLDGNQLSQDKVKKLLLADSKDVLTTAEFRLATTLLGGLRASDPEIPSLKTLLGPGIQVRAVTQEDEEEDAQEIEKRAKYLAKRREKLQRIDQEMRYGNMVRNIKAQSLTAEMTHHQASVKQHLSIGANMVMARITAFIAVYFVARNLTENETARMIAGLGGAIVMMVIEMVLFITRAAKMEALEHDQMKHKSVF
;
A
#
# COMPACT_ATOMS: atom_id res chain seq x y z
N MET A 1 54.50 -6.74 -17.67
CA MET A 1 54.12 -5.46 -17.05
C MET A 1 52.64 -5.52 -16.75
N GLU A 2 52.28 -5.92 -15.53
CA GLU A 2 50.90 -5.91 -15.04
C GLU A 2 50.52 -4.48 -14.65
N THR A 3 49.50 -3.94 -15.31
CA THR A 3 48.85 -2.70 -14.91
C THR A 3 48.11 -2.91 -13.59
N VAL A 4 48.72 -2.43 -12.49
CA VAL A 4 48.08 -2.27 -11.19
C VAL A 4 46.90 -1.31 -11.37
N LYS A 5 45.68 -1.85 -11.40
CA LYS A 5 44.46 -1.03 -11.36
C LYS A 5 44.27 -0.54 -9.93
N ILE A 6 44.65 0.70 -9.68
CA ILE A 6 44.31 1.45 -8.47
C ILE A 6 42.77 1.47 -8.37
N VAL A 7 42.21 0.74 -7.42
CA VAL A 7 40.78 0.77 -7.14
C VAL A 7 40.51 2.05 -6.37
N MET A 8 40.14 3.12 -7.10
CA MET A 8 39.78 4.39 -6.50
C MET A 8 38.54 4.22 -5.61
N ALA A 9 38.73 4.39 -4.30
CA ALA A 9 37.64 4.43 -3.34
C ALA A 9 36.87 5.76 -3.50
N ALA A 10 35.80 5.75 -4.30
CA ALA A 10 34.94 6.92 -4.43
C ALA A 10 34.20 7.18 -3.10
N ARG A 11 34.63 8.22 -2.35
CA ARG A 11 33.89 8.72 -1.19
C ARG A 11 32.85 9.72 -1.69
N VAL A 12 31.59 9.48 -1.33
CA VAL A 12 30.49 10.38 -1.69
C VAL A 12 30.46 11.53 -0.69
N GLN A 13 30.46 12.75 -1.22
CA GLN A 13 30.36 13.98 -0.47
C GLN A 13 29.13 14.76 -0.94
N LEU A 14 28.34 15.22 0.00
CA LEU A 14 27.22 16.12 -0.25
C LEU A 14 27.74 17.54 -0.23
N HIS A 15 27.38 18.30 -1.25
CA HIS A 15 27.74 19.71 -1.39
C HIS A 15 26.49 20.59 -1.48
N GLY A 16 26.58 21.82 -0.99
CA GLY A 16 25.61 22.88 -1.29
C GLY A 16 24.98 23.54 -0.08
N GLU A 17 24.13 24.54 -0.34
CA GLU A 17 23.52 25.43 0.66
C GLU A 17 22.64 24.68 1.67
N GLY A 18 22.02 23.57 1.26
CA GLY A 18 21.28 22.69 2.17
C GLY A 18 22.16 22.02 3.23
N VAL A 19 23.46 21.82 2.95
CA VAL A 19 24.42 21.26 3.91
C VAL A 19 24.76 22.28 4.99
N SER A 20 24.99 23.53 4.61
CA SER A 20 25.25 24.61 5.57
C SER A 20 24.01 24.93 6.39
N ALA A 21 22.81 24.98 5.77
CA ALA A 21 21.55 25.13 6.48
C ALA A 21 21.34 24.02 7.53
N LEU A 22 21.64 22.76 7.20
CA LEU A 22 21.58 21.64 8.14
C LEU A 22 22.57 21.82 9.31
N ARG A 23 23.81 22.22 9.04
CA ARG A 23 24.82 22.46 10.10
C ARG A 23 24.41 23.62 11.01
N THR A 24 23.92 24.72 10.45
CA THR A 24 23.42 25.87 11.21
C THR A 24 22.22 25.48 12.06
N PHE A 25 21.27 24.72 11.51
CA PHE A 25 20.12 24.22 12.25
C PHE A 25 20.52 23.34 13.43
N LEU A 26 21.42 22.39 13.20
CA LEU A 26 21.94 21.52 14.27
C LEU A 26 22.71 22.35 15.32
N SER A 27 23.49 23.35 14.93
CA SER A 27 24.21 24.19 15.90
C SER A 27 23.30 24.97 16.84
N SER A 28 22.08 25.34 16.41
CA SER A 28 21.13 26.10 17.22
C SER A 28 20.14 25.25 18.01
N HIS A 29 19.94 23.99 17.63
CA HIS A 29 18.92 23.10 18.24
C HIS A 29 19.51 21.93 19.04
N LEU A 30 20.83 21.75 19.07
CA LEU A 30 21.48 20.71 19.88
C LEU A 30 21.75 21.21 21.30
N ASP A 31 21.47 20.35 22.28
CA ASP A 31 21.76 20.62 23.69
C ASP A 31 23.27 20.70 23.98
N GLY A 32 23.67 21.44 25.02
CA GLY A 32 25.07 21.60 25.43
C GLY A 32 25.83 20.29 25.67
N ASN A 33 25.13 19.24 26.10
CA ASN A 33 25.69 17.89 26.27
C ASN A 33 26.00 17.21 24.93
N GLN A 34 25.21 17.46 23.90
CA GLN A 34 25.41 16.91 22.56
C GLN A 34 26.49 17.70 21.80
N LEU A 35 26.53 19.02 21.99
CA LEU A 35 27.58 19.90 21.46
C LEU A 35 28.97 19.61 22.05
N SER A 36 29.03 18.98 23.23
CA SER A 36 30.30 18.62 23.88
C SER A 36 30.97 17.39 23.25
N GLN A 37 30.25 16.61 22.45
CA GLN A 37 30.80 15.42 21.80
C GLN A 37 31.77 15.80 20.68
N ASP A 38 32.97 15.23 20.73
CA ASP A 38 34.06 15.52 19.78
C ASP A 38 33.65 15.30 18.31
N LYS A 39 32.84 14.26 18.03
CA LYS A 39 32.31 13.97 16.70
C LYS A 39 31.32 15.03 16.19
N VAL A 40 30.55 15.64 17.08
CA VAL A 40 29.59 16.71 16.77
C VAL A 40 30.33 18.03 16.58
N LYS A 41 31.34 18.31 17.40
CA LYS A 41 32.23 19.46 17.19
C LYS A 41 32.91 19.40 15.83
N LYS A 42 33.44 18.23 15.45
CA LYS A 42 34.05 18.02 14.14
C LYS A 42 33.06 18.21 12.99
N LEU A 43 31.80 17.77 13.15
CA LEU A 43 30.72 18.01 12.19
C LEU A 43 30.38 19.50 12.04
N LEU A 44 30.36 20.27 13.13
CA LEU A 44 29.93 21.67 13.13
C LEU A 44 31.07 22.65 12.81
N LEU A 45 32.30 22.33 13.18
CA LEU A 45 33.50 23.17 13.03
C LEU A 45 34.35 22.81 11.80
N ALA A 46 33.95 21.81 10.99
CA ALA A 46 34.71 21.45 9.81
C ALA A 46 34.86 22.66 8.84
N ASP A 47 36.09 22.88 8.37
CA ASP A 47 36.52 24.05 7.60
C ASP A 47 35.66 24.34 6.34
N SER A 48 35.10 23.29 5.75
CA SER A 48 34.19 23.38 4.60
C SER A 48 32.73 23.30 5.04
N LYS A 49 32.11 24.46 5.28
CA LYS A 49 30.70 24.58 5.73
C LYS A 49 29.68 23.95 4.77
N ASP A 50 30.04 23.83 3.50
CA ASP A 50 29.14 23.35 2.45
C ASP A 50 29.40 21.89 2.05
N VAL A 51 30.28 21.17 2.75
CA VAL A 51 30.64 19.77 2.41
C VAL A 51 30.30 18.84 3.55
N LEU A 52 29.67 17.70 3.24
CA LEU A 52 29.35 16.66 4.20
C LEU A 52 29.81 15.30 3.69
N THR A 53 30.65 14.61 4.45
CA THR A 53 31.00 13.22 4.16
C THR A 53 29.85 12.28 4.50
N THR A 54 29.84 11.06 3.95
CA THR A 54 28.82 10.04 4.28
C THR A 54 28.72 9.74 5.79
N ALA A 55 29.84 9.79 6.52
CA ALA A 55 29.86 9.53 7.96
C ALA A 55 29.22 10.68 8.74
N GLU A 56 29.57 11.91 8.39
CA GLU A 56 28.98 13.14 8.93
C GLU A 56 27.49 13.26 8.60
N PHE A 57 27.09 12.87 7.39
CA PHE A 57 25.68 12.83 7.00
C PHE A 57 24.87 11.87 7.86
N ARG A 58 25.37 10.64 8.07
CA ARG A 58 24.69 9.67 8.95
C ARG A 58 24.55 10.22 10.37
N LEU A 59 25.59 10.83 10.90
CA LEU A 59 25.56 11.44 12.22
C LEU A 59 24.52 12.58 12.30
N ALA A 60 24.48 13.46 11.29
CA ALA A 60 23.48 14.52 11.20
C ALA A 60 22.05 13.97 11.11
N THR A 61 21.82 12.88 10.34
CA THR A 61 20.50 12.25 10.26
C THR A 61 20.06 11.62 11.58
N THR A 62 20.98 11.02 12.34
CA THR A 62 20.66 10.46 13.66
C THR A 62 20.31 11.54 14.67
N LEU A 63 21.03 12.67 14.65
CA LEU A 63 20.75 13.81 15.51
C LEU A 63 19.40 14.44 15.18
N LEU A 64 19.11 14.69 13.89
CA LEU A 64 17.83 15.25 13.48
C LEU A 64 16.67 14.30 13.77
N GLY A 65 16.88 12.98 13.62
CA GLY A 65 15.90 11.98 14.01
C GLY A 65 15.60 11.99 15.50
N GLY A 66 16.62 12.16 16.35
CA GLY A 66 16.46 12.31 17.80
C GLY A 66 15.71 13.58 18.17
N LEU A 67 16.07 14.73 17.59
CA LEU A 67 15.39 16.00 17.80
C LEU A 67 13.91 15.91 17.40
N ARG A 68 13.61 15.32 16.24
CA ARG A 68 12.25 15.18 15.73
C ARG A 68 11.39 14.19 16.53
N ALA A 69 12.00 13.23 17.22
CA ALA A 69 11.30 12.35 18.14
C ALA A 69 10.81 13.11 19.39
N SER A 70 11.50 14.20 19.76
CA SER A 70 11.11 15.10 20.85
C SER A 70 10.18 16.22 20.40
N ASP A 71 10.34 16.74 19.18
CA ASP A 71 9.49 17.79 18.62
C ASP A 71 9.13 17.50 17.14
N PRO A 72 7.86 17.19 16.83
CA PRO A 72 7.41 16.90 15.48
C PRO A 72 7.37 18.11 14.54
N GLU A 73 7.48 19.34 15.04
CA GLU A 73 7.51 20.58 14.23
C GLU A 73 8.88 20.80 13.57
N ILE A 74 9.90 20.04 13.98
CA ILE A 74 11.25 20.15 13.43
C ILE A 74 11.27 19.76 11.93
N PRO A 75 11.90 20.60 11.07
CA PRO A 75 11.94 20.38 9.64
C PRO A 75 12.58 19.06 9.27
N SER A 76 11.99 18.37 8.30
CA SER A 76 12.50 17.09 7.80
C SER A 76 13.82 17.27 7.05
N LEU A 77 14.63 16.20 6.96
CA LEU A 77 15.82 16.17 6.11
C LEU A 77 15.52 16.63 4.68
N LYS A 78 14.38 16.22 4.12
CA LYS A 78 13.96 16.61 2.76
C LYS A 78 13.76 18.13 2.62
N THR A 79 13.32 18.79 3.69
CA THR A 79 13.09 20.24 3.71
C THR A 79 14.42 20.99 3.81
N LEU A 80 15.31 20.55 4.70
CA LEU A 80 16.62 21.18 4.90
C LEU A 80 17.58 20.94 3.72
N LEU A 81 17.46 19.79 3.06
CA LEU A 81 18.34 19.36 1.97
C LEU A 81 17.73 19.59 0.58
N GLY A 82 16.52 20.16 0.51
CA GLY A 82 15.72 20.28 -0.70
C GLY A 82 16.27 21.25 -1.76
N PRO A 83 16.74 22.46 -1.40
CA PRO A 83 17.29 23.39 -2.38
C PRO A 83 18.80 23.19 -2.53
N GLY A 84 19.24 22.77 -3.73
CA GLY A 84 20.62 22.99 -4.18
C GLY A 84 21.68 21.96 -3.78
N ILE A 85 21.31 20.76 -3.34
CA ILE A 85 22.32 19.73 -3.03
C ILE A 85 22.88 19.08 -4.28
N GLN A 86 24.20 19.09 -4.37
CA GLN A 86 24.98 18.38 -5.37
C GLN A 86 25.70 17.21 -4.71
N VAL A 87 25.49 16.01 -5.23
CA VAL A 87 26.21 14.81 -4.77
C VAL A 87 27.45 14.66 -5.63
N ARG A 88 28.64 14.83 -5.04
CA ARG A 88 29.92 14.66 -5.73
C ARG A 88 30.62 13.42 -5.21
N ALA A 89 30.97 12.50 -6.10
CA ALA A 89 31.91 11.44 -5.80
C ALA A 89 33.32 12.03 -5.88
N VAL A 90 34.03 12.07 -4.76
CA VAL A 90 35.43 12.46 -4.72
C VAL A 90 36.26 11.19 -4.64
N THR A 91 37.16 11.03 -5.61
CA THR A 91 38.18 9.99 -5.60
C THR A 91 39.34 10.47 -4.74
N GLN A 92 39.51 9.88 -3.56
CA GLN A 92 40.72 10.07 -2.77
C GLN A 92 41.74 9.04 -3.25
N GLU A 93 42.89 9.51 -3.75
CA GLU A 93 44.07 8.69 -4.01
C GLU A 93 44.78 8.46 -2.69
N ASP A 94 44.24 7.56 -1.85
CA ASP A 94 44.87 7.20 -0.59
C ASP A 94 45.41 5.76 -0.67
N GLU A 95 46.74 5.68 -0.55
CA GLU A 95 47.61 4.61 -0.06
C GLU A 95 47.60 3.26 -0.80
N GLU A 96 48.79 2.65 -0.86
CA GLU A 96 49.06 1.33 -1.43
C GLU A 96 48.28 0.25 -0.66
N GLU A 97 46.98 0.09 -0.96
CA GLU A 97 46.17 -1.04 -0.48
C GLU A 97 46.79 -2.34 -1.04
N ASP A 98 47.08 -3.30 -0.15
CA ASP A 98 47.62 -4.61 -0.53
C ASP A 98 46.78 -5.25 -1.65
N ALA A 99 47.44 -5.83 -2.66
CA ALA A 99 46.77 -6.42 -3.83
C ALA A 99 45.65 -7.43 -3.46
N GLN A 100 45.77 -8.09 -2.30
CA GLN A 100 44.77 -9.02 -1.78
C GLN A 100 43.50 -8.32 -1.26
N GLU A 101 43.60 -7.12 -0.68
CA GLU A 101 42.45 -6.34 -0.22
C GLU A 101 41.68 -5.74 -1.39
N ILE A 102 42.41 -5.26 -2.41
CA ILE A 102 41.85 -4.78 -3.67
C ILE A 102 41.00 -5.87 -4.35
N GLU A 103 41.50 -7.10 -4.41
CA GLU A 103 40.78 -8.21 -5.03
C GLU A 103 39.52 -8.61 -4.24
N LYS A 104 39.61 -8.68 -2.90
CA LYS A 104 38.45 -8.95 -2.02
C LYS A 104 37.38 -7.88 -2.17
N ARG A 105 37.80 -6.61 -2.23
CA ARG A 105 36.92 -5.45 -2.41
C ARG A 105 36.27 -5.46 -3.79
N ALA A 106 37.02 -5.76 -4.85
CA ALA A 106 36.49 -5.89 -6.21
C ALA A 106 35.42 -7.00 -6.30
N LYS A 107 35.70 -8.18 -5.71
CA LYS A 107 34.74 -9.30 -5.63
C LYS A 107 33.48 -8.91 -4.84
N TYR A 108 33.64 -8.23 -3.71
CA TYR A 108 32.51 -7.74 -2.91
C TYR A 108 31.65 -6.72 -3.69
N LEU A 109 32.28 -5.76 -4.36
CA LEU A 109 31.59 -4.75 -5.15
C LEU A 109 30.86 -5.36 -6.36
N ALA A 110 31.44 -6.36 -7.01
CA ALA A 110 30.79 -7.09 -8.11
C ALA A 110 29.52 -7.81 -7.62
N LYS A 111 29.61 -8.57 -6.52
CA LYS A 111 28.47 -9.26 -5.91
C LYS A 111 27.38 -8.28 -5.46
N ARG A 112 27.78 -7.11 -4.95
CA ARG A 112 26.84 -6.06 -4.54
C ARG A 112 26.11 -5.44 -5.73
N ARG A 113 26.80 -5.21 -6.85
CA ARG A 113 26.17 -4.67 -8.08
C ARG A 113 25.13 -5.64 -8.63
N GLU A 114 25.45 -6.92 -8.68
CA GLU A 114 24.51 -7.97 -9.13
C GLU A 114 23.24 -8.01 -8.26
N LYS A 115 23.40 -7.95 -6.93
CA LYS A 115 22.26 -7.90 -6.01
C LYS A 115 21.38 -6.67 -6.24
N LEU A 116 21.97 -5.50 -6.47
CA LEU A 116 21.22 -4.28 -6.73
C LEU A 116 20.47 -4.33 -8.06
N GLN A 117 21.09 -4.90 -9.10
CA GLN A 117 20.41 -5.09 -10.39
C GLN A 117 19.21 -6.01 -10.27
N ARG A 118 19.31 -7.09 -9.49
CA ARG A 118 18.18 -7.99 -9.24
C ARG A 118 17.03 -7.27 -8.54
N ILE A 119 17.32 -6.49 -7.50
CA ILE A 119 16.29 -5.73 -6.76
C ILE A 119 15.62 -4.72 -7.68
N ASP A 120 16.37 -4.02 -8.53
CA ASP A 120 15.82 -3.07 -9.48
C ASP A 120 14.89 -3.75 -10.50
N GLN A 121 15.27 -4.91 -11.01
CA GLN A 121 14.42 -5.73 -11.89
C GLN A 121 13.13 -6.19 -11.19
N GLU A 122 13.22 -6.65 -9.93
CA GLU A 122 12.06 -7.05 -9.14
C GLU A 122 11.11 -5.88 -8.87
N MET A 123 11.64 -4.69 -8.55
CA MET A 123 10.83 -3.48 -8.39
C MET A 123 10.16 -3.05 -9.69
N ARG A 124 10.88 -3.12 -10.82
CA ARG A 124 10.35 -2.77 -12.14
C ARG A 124 9.26 -3.75 -12.58
N TYR A 125 9.47 -5.05 -12.38
CA TYR A 125 8.43 -6.06 -12.62
C TYR A 125 7.21 -5.82 -11.72
N GLY A 126 7.42 -5.61 -10.42
CA GLY A 126 6.38 -5.27 -9.46
C GLY A 126 5.55 -4.07 -9.91
N ASN A 127 6.19 -3.00 -10.37
CA ASN A 127 5.49 -1.82 -10.88
C ASN A 127 4.71 -2.08 -12.18
N MET A 128 5.22 -2.92 -13.09
CA MET A 128 4.49 -3.30 -14.31
C MET A 128 3.23 -4.11 -14.01
N VAL A 129 3.27 -5.03 -13.03
CA VAL A 129 2.12 -5.88 -12.68
C VAL A 129 1.18 -5.27 -11.64
N ARG A 130 1.59 -4.19 -10.96
CA ARG A 130 0.79 -3.56 -9.89
C ARG A 130 -0.56 -3.06 -10.39
N ASN A 131 -0.61 -2.47 -11.59
CA ASN A 131 -1.83 -1.94 -12.17
C ASN A 131 -2.84 -3.06 -12.50
N ILE A 132 -2.33 -4.20 -12.97
CA ILE A 132 -3.14 -5.38 -13.28
C ILE A 132 -3.74 -5.97 -11.99
N LYS A 133 -2.92 -6.11 -10.94
CA LYS A 133 -3.35 -6.71 -9.66
C LYS A 133 -4.32 -5.83 -8.87
N ALA A 134 -4.15 -4.50 -8.90
CA ALA A 134 -5.06 -3.57 -8.22
C ALA A 134 -6.44 -3.50 -8.90
N GLN A 135 -6.46 -3.53 -10.24
CA GLN A 135 -7.70 -3.54 -11.02
C GLN A 135 -8.43 -4.89 -10.89
N SER A 136 -7.70 -6.01 -10.84
CA SER A 136 -8.30 -7.34 -10.64
C SER A 136 -8.92 -7.50 -9.25
N LEU A 137 -8.25 -7.06 -8.19
CA LEU A 137 -8.76 -7.11 -6.81
C LEU A 137 -10.03 -6.28 -6.62
N THR A 138 -10.05 -5.06 -7.16
CA THR A 138 -11.23 -4.18 -7.07
C THR A 138 -12.39 -4.71 -7.90
N ALA A 139 -12.13 -5.20 -9.12
CA ALA A 139 -13.15 -5.82 -9.97
C ALA A 139 -13.75 -7.10 -9.33
N GLU A 140 -12.90 -7.96 -8.75
CA GLU A 140 -13.32 -9.18 -8.07
C GLU A 140 -14.16 -8.86 -6.82
N MET A 141 -13.74 -7.88 -6.00
CA MET A 141 -14.53 -7.44 -4.85
C MET A 141 -15.89 -6.85 -5.24
N THR A 142 -15.97 -6.07 -6.32
CA THR A 142 -17.26 -5.56 -6.82
C THR A 142 -18.16 -6.67 -7.33
N HIS A 143 -17.61 -7.70 -7.99
CA HIS A 143 -18.39 -8.87 -8.43
C HIS A 143 -18.95 -9.66 -7.25
N HIS A 144 -18.17 -9.87 -6.19
CA HIS A 144 -18.66 -10.54 -4.99
C HIS A 144 -19.70 -9.73 -4.21
N GLN A 145 -19.55 -8.40 -4.14
CA GLN A 145 -20.54 -7.55 -3.47
C GLN A 145 -21.86 -7.48 -4.25
N ALA A 146 -21.79 -7.42 -5.58
CA ALA A 146 -22.97 -7.42 -6.43
C ALA A 146 -23.73 -8.75 -6.34
N SER A 147 -23.03 -9.88 -6.42
CA SER A 147 -23.66 -11.20 -6.33
C SER A 147 -24.30 -11.45 -4.97
N VAL A 148 -23.61 -11.10 -3.87
CA VAL A 148 -24.15 -11.26 -2.51
C VAL A 148 -25.40 -10.41 -2.32
N LYS A 149 -25.41 -9.14 -2.74
CA LYS A 149 -26.61 -8.28 -2.64
C LYS A 149 -27.76 -8.82 -3.50
N GLN A 150 -27.46 -9.33 -4.69
CA GLN A 150 -28.47 -9.88 -5.59
C GLN A 150 -29.15 -11.13 -4.99
N HIS A 151 -28.38 -12.11 -4.51
CA HIS A 151 -28.95 -13.33 -3.91
C HIS A 151 -29.69 -13.05 -2.60
N LEU A 152 -29.20 -12.11 -1.79
CA LEU A 152 -29.82 -11.73 -0.52
C LEU A 152 -31.15 -10.98 -0.75
N SER A 153 -31.21 -10.08 -1.74
CA SER A 153 -32.45 -9.38 -2.10
C SER A 153 -33.55 -10.33 -2.60
N ILE A 154 -33.18 -11.37 -3.35
CA ILE A 154 -34.12 -12.37 -3.87
C ILE A 154 -34.66 -13.24 -2.72
N GLY A 155 -33.79 -13.73 -1.85
CA GLY A 155 -34.20 -14.51 -0.68
C GLY A 155 -35.02 -13.71 0.34
N ALA A 156 -34.66 -12.44 0.56
CA ALA A 156 -35.39 -11.55 1.46
C ALA A 156 -36.81 -11.26 0.95
N ASN A 157 -36.97 -10.99 -0.35
CA ASN A 157 -38.29 -10.77 -0.95
C ASN A 157 -39.17 -12.03 -0.84
N MET A 158 -38.57 -13.22 -0.96
CA MET A 158 -39.27 -14.51 -0.81
C MET A 158 -39.80 -14.72 0.62
N VAL A 159 -39.02 -14.37 1.64
CA VAL A 159 -39.48 -14.48 3.04
C VAL A 159 -40.54 -13.42 3.36
N MET A 160 -40.34 -12.19 2.90
CA MET A 160 -41.27 -11.08 3.15
C MET A 160 -42.66 -11.31 2.54
N ALA A 161 -42.71 -11.90 1.35
CA ALA A 161 -43.98 -12.21 0.69
C ALA A 161 -44.79 -13.24 1.49
N ARG A 162 -44.16 -14.27 2.07
CA ARG A 162 -44.84 -15.23 2.96
C ARG A 162 -45.35 -14.60 4.25
N ILE A 163 -44.55 -13.74 4.88
CA ILE A 163 -44.96 -13.01 6.09
C ILE A 163 -46.18 -12.13 5.76
N THR A 164 -46.14 -11.45 4.62
CA THR A 164 -47.23 -10.55 4.19
C THR A 164 -48.50 -11.34 3.88
N ALA A 165 -48.40 -12.49 3.20
CA ALA A 165 -49.52 -13.38 2.93
C ALA A 165 -50.12 -13.96 4.21
N PHE A 166 -49.28 -14.35 5.18
CA PHE A 166 -49.72 -14.80 6.50
C PHE A 166 -50.57 -13.72 7.17
N ILE A 167 -50.09 -12.49 7.24
CA ILE A 167 -50.78 -11.36 7.87
C ILE A 167 -52.09 -11.05 7.14
N ALA A 168 -52.08 -11.05 5.80
CA ALA A 168 -53.26 -10.77 4.99
C ALA A 168 -54.37 -11.81 5.23
N VAL A 169 -54.04 -13.11 5.17
CA VAL A 169 -55.02 -14.17 5.40
C VAL A 169 -55.47 -14.22 6.86
N TYR A 170 -54.56 -13.98 7.81
CA TYR A 170 -54.91 -13.85 9.22
C TYR A 170 -55.92 -12.72 9.45
N PHE A 171 -55.74 -11.57 8.80
CA PHE A 171 -56.65 -10.44 8.93
C PHE A 171 -58.03 -10.72 8.31
N VAL A 172 -58.08 -11.40 7.16
CA VAL A 172 -59.34 -11.86 6.57
C VAL A 172 -60.04 -12.87 7.48
N ALA A 173 -59.30 -13.85 8.01
CA ALA A 173 -59.83 -14.83 8.95
C ALA A 173 -60.34 -14.16 10.24
N ARG A 174 -59.69 -13.07 10.69
CA ARG A 174 -60.14 -12.30 11.85
C ARG A 174 -61.59 -11.80 11.71
N ASN A 175 -62.00 -11.45 10.50
CA ASN A 175 -63.35 -10.97 10.22
C ASN A 175 -64.39 -12.11 10.08
N LEU A 176 -63.94 -13.35 9.92
CA LEU A 176 -64.81 -14.51 9.66
C LEU A 176 -64.93 -15.46 10.85
N THR A 177 -63.91 -15.53 11.71
CA THR A 177 -63.90 -16.41 12.87
C THR A 177 -63.42 -15.67 14.12
N GLU A 178 -64.03 -15.96 15.26
CA GLU A 178 -63.61 -15.43 16.57
C GLU A 178 -62.50 -16.26 17.22
N ASN A 179 -62.27 -17.48 16.73
CA ASN A 179 -61.30 -18.41 17.31
C ASN A 179 -59.87 -18.08 16.83
N GLU A 180 -58.99 -17.79 17.79
CA GLU A 180 -57.59 -17.45 17.53
C GLU A 180 -56.82 -18.58 16.84
N THR A 181 -57.04 -19.83 17.25
CA THR A 181 -56.40 -21.01 16.65
C THR A 181 -56.78 -21.16 15.17
N ALA A 182 -58.05 -20.90 14.83
CA ALA A 182 -58.51 -20.96 13.44
C ALA A 182 -57.87 -19.86 12.58
N ARG A 183 -57.67 -18.65 13.12
CA ARG A 183 -56.97 -17.55 12.43
C ARG A 183 -55.50 -17.89 12.16
N MET A 184 -54.83 -18.50 13.14
CA MET A 184 -53.43 -18.93 13.00
C MET A 184 -53.27 -20.01 11.93
N ILE A 185 -54.16 -21.00 11.92
CA ILE A 185 -54.17 -22.07 10.91
C ILE A 185 -54.45 -21.50 9.52
N ALA A 186 -55.41 -20.58 9.40
CA ALA A 186 -55.71 -19.91 8.13
C ALA A 186 -54.52 -19.10 7.61
N GLY A 187 -53.86 -18.31 8.48
CA GLY A 187 -52.63 -17.59 8.14
C GLY A 187 -51.51 -18.51 7.66
N LEU A 188 -51.30 -19.64 8.37
CA LEU A 188 -50.31 -20.65 7.99
C LEU A 188 -50.64 -21.27 6.62
N GLY A 189 -51.91 -21.59 6.37
CA GLY A 189 -52.38 -22.05 5.06
C GLY A 189 -52.09 -21.03 3.96
N GLY A 190 -52.33 -19.75 4.21
CA GLY A 190 -51.99 -18.65 3.30
C GLY A 190 -50.50 -18.57 2.99
N ALA A 191 -49.64 -18.72 4.01
CA ALA A 191 -48.19 -18.74 3.83
C ALA A 191 -47.70 -19.93 2.99
N ILE A 192 -48.28 -21.12 3.20
CA ILE A 192 -47.97 -22.33 2.42
C ILE A 192 -48.38 -22.16 0.95
N VAL A 193 -49.58 -21.63 0.70
CA VAL A 193 -50.03 -21.36 -0.67
C VAL A 193 -49.11 -20.32 -1.34
N MET A 194 -48.74 -19.27 -0.62
CA MET A 194 -47.80 -18.27 -1.13
C MET A 194 -46.43 -18.87 -1.47
N MET A 195 -45.96 -19.84 -0.68
CA MET A 195 -44.71 -20.57 -0.95
C MET A 195 -44.76 -21.35 -2.28
N VAL A 196 -45.89 -21.97 -2.61
CA VAL A 196 -46.06 -22.67 -3.89
C VAL A 196 -46.10 -21.68 -5.05
N ILE A 197 -46.82 -20.57 -4.91
CA ILE A 197 -46.90 -19.51 -5.91
C ILE A 197 -45.50 -18.95 -6.19
N GLU A 198 -44.73 -18.65 -5.14
CA GLU A 198 -43.35 -18.19 -5.25
C GLU A 198 -42.45 -19.20 -5.96
N MET A 199 -42.58 -20.51 -5.68
CA MET A 199 -41.78 -21.53 -6.34
C MET A 199 -42.03 -21.56 -7.85
N VAL A 200 -43.30 -21.47 -8.27
CA VAL A 200 -43.67 -21.42 -9.69
C VAL A 200 -43.20 -20.12 -10.34
N LEU A 201 -43.39 -18.98 -9.68
CA LEU A 201 -42.91 -17.68 -10.16
C LEU A 201 -41.38 -17.63 -10.22
N PHE A 202 -40.69 -18.30 -9.31
CA PHE A 202 -39.24 -18.39 -9.30
C PHE A 202 -38.73 -19.24 -10.48
N ILE A 203 -39.32 -20.41 -10.73
CA ILE A 203 -38.95 -21.26 -11.87
C ILE A 203 -39.18 -20.52 -13.19
N THR A 204 -40.34 -19.88 -13.35
CA THR A 204 -40.67 -19.14 -14.58
C THR A 204 -39.78 -17.91 -14.77
N ARG A 205 -39.44 -17.18 -13.69
CA ARG A 205 -38.48 -16.07 -13.75
C ARG A 205 -37.06 -16.55 -14.05
N ALA A 206 -36.62 -17.63 -13.41
CA ALA A 206 -35.30 -18.24 -13.64
C ALA A 206 -35.14 -18.69 -15.09
N ALA A 207 -36.15 -19.38 -15.65
CA ALA A 207 -36.15 -19.80 -17.04
C ALA A 207 -36.11 -18.60 -18.02
N LYS A 208 -36.78 -17.49 -17.70
CA LYS A 208 -36.68 -16.25 -18.51
C LYS A 208 -35.32 -15.58 -18.41
N MET A 209 -34.69 -15.59 -17.23
CA MET A 209 -33.35 -15.01 -17.05
C MET A 209 -32.29 -15.83 -17.80
N GLU A 210 -32.39 -17.15 -17.78
CA GLU A 210 -31.50 -18.05 -18.53
C GLU A 210 -31.61 -17.84 -20.05
N ALA A 211 -32.83 -17.65 -20.57
CA ALA A 211 -33.05 -17.32 -21.98
C ALA A 211 -32.42 -15.97 -22.37
N LEU A 212 -32.56 -14.95 -21.53
CA LEU A 212 -31.98 -13.63 -21.77
C LEU A 212 -30.45 -13.62 -21.67
N GLU A 213 -29.87 -14.40 -20.77
CA GLU A 213 -28.42 -14.54 -20.64
C GLU A 213 -27.81 -15.23 -21.88
N HIS A 214 -28.51 -16.24 -22.42
CA HIS A 214 -28.09 -16.93 -23.64
C HIS A 214 -28.09 -16.00 -24.87
N ASP A 215 -29.08 -15.12 -24.99
CA ASP A 215 -29.15 -14.12 -26.07
C ASP A 215 -28.10 -13.02 -25.94
N GLN A 216 -27.78 -12.59 -24.71
CA GLN A 216 -26.71 -11.62 -24.47
C GLN A 216 -25.32 -12.19 -24.78
N MET A 217 -25.07 -13.47 -24.48
CA MET A 217 -23.81 -14.13 -24.85
C MET A 217 -23.64 -14.26 -26.37
N LYS A 218 -24.74 -14.48 -27.12
CA LYS A 218 -24.72 -14.50 -28.59
C LYS A 218 -24.43 -13.14 -29.21
N HIS A 219 -24.95 -12.05 -28.65
CA HIS A 219 -24.70 -10.71 -29.19
C HIS A 219 -23.31 -10.17 -28.89
N LYS A 220 -22.69 -10.59 -27.79
CA LYS A 220 -21.34 -10.14 -27.38
C LYS A 220 -20.21 -10.85 -28.15
N SER A 221 -20.47 -12.00 -28.77
CA SER A 221 -19.47 -12.72 -29.58
C SER A 221 -19.40 -12.27 -31.05
N VAL A 222 -20.27 -11.34 -31.46
CA VAL A 222 -20.38 -10.84 -32.85
C VAL A 222 -19.74 -9.46 -33.03
N PHE A 223 -19.21 -8.84 -31.97
CA PHE A 223 -18.48 -7.56 -32.02
C PHE A 223 -17.08 -7.68 -31.45
#